data_AF-A0A6J3FLK1-F1
#
_entry.id   AF-A0A6J3FLK1-F1
#
_cell.length_a   1.000
_cell.length_b   1.000
_cell.length_c   1.000
_cell.angle_alpha   90.00
_cell.angle_beta   90.00
_cell.angle_gamma   90.00
#
_symmetry.space_group_name_H-M   'P 1'
#
loop_
_entity.id
_entity.type
_entity.pdbx_description
1 polymer ?
#
loop_
_entity_poly.entity_id
_entity_poly.type
_entity_poly.pdbx_seq_one_letter_code
_entity_poly.pdbx_strand_id
1 'polypeptide(L)'
;MPGKRQHFQEPEIGCCGKCFLFGFNIVFWFSVFLGLIFFLELATGIQAFVFKGWIRDQLDLFINNNVKAYRDDIDLQNLIDFAQEYWSCCGAPGPNDWNLNIYFNCTDLNPSWERCGCPSPAASVTVACGRCPQHPVWLQRPAQTGAGAAGLHPHQRLRGPV
;
A
#
# COMPACT_ATOMS: atom_id res chain seq x y z
N MET A 1 86.55 23.85 -23.46
CA MET A 1 85.58 22.90 -24.05
C MET A 1 84.21 23.21 -23.49
N PRO A 2 83.20 23.68 -24.25
CA PRO A 2 81.87 23.87 -23.69
C PRO A 2 81.03 22.59 -23.86
N GLY A 3 80.46 22.11 -22.76
CA GLY A 3 79.53 20.98 -22.74
C GLY A 3 78.17 21.36 -23.30
N LYS A 4 77.62 20.53 -24.19
CA LYS A 4 76.21 20.63 -24.58
C LYS A 4 75.34 20.23 -23.40
N ARG A 5 74.58 21.18 -22.85
CA ARG A 5 73.38 20.86 -22.06
C ARG A 5 72.37 20.19 -23.01
N GLN A 6 72.17 18.89 -22.87
CA GLN A 6 71.03 18.21 -23.46
C GLN A 6 69.81 18.58 -22.63
N HIS A 7 69.04 19.55 -23.10
CA HIS A 7 67.67 19.76 -22.66
C HIS A 7 66.88 18.50 -23.07
N PHE A 8 66.56 17.67 -22.09
CA PHE A 8 65.58 16.61 -22.24
C PHE A 8 64.24 17.29 -22.54
N GLN A 9 63.86 17.33 -23.81
CA GLN A 9 62.58 17.86 -24.25
C GLN A 9 61.53 16.84 -23.81
N GLU A 10 60.83 17.11 -22.70
CA GLU A 10 59.68 16.31 -22.33
C GLU A 10 58.66 16.34 -23.48
N PRO A 11 58.09 15.19 -23.88
CA PRO A 11 57.02 15.17 -24.87
C PRO A 11 55.82 15.91 -24.28
N GLU A 12 55.63 17.17 -24.66
CA GLU A 12 54.46 17.93 -24.23
C GLU A 12 53.21 17.31 -24.84
N ILE A 13 52.49 16.53 -24.02
CA ILE A 13 51.17 16.00 -24.37
C ILE A 13 50.28 17.20 -24.68
N GLY A 14 49.98 17.40 -25.96
CA GLY A 14 49.18 18.53 -26.43
C GLY A 14 47.84 18.63 -25.69
N CYS A 15 47.28 19.84 -25.61
CA CYS A 15 46.04 20.11 -24.87
C CYS A 15 44.90 19.11 -25.22
N CYS A 16 44.76 18.75 -26.50
CA CYS A 16 43.82 17.72 -26.96
C CYS A 16 44.02 16.35 -26.30
N GLY A 17 45.26 15.92 -26.08
CA GLY A 17 45.58 14.64 -25.44
C GLY A 17 45.17 14.62 -23.97
N LYS A 18 45.41 15.73 -23.24
CA LYS A 18 44.98 15.87 -21.84
C LYS A 18 43.46 15.85 -21.71
N CYS A 19 42.75 16.57 -22.58
CA CYS A 19 41.29 16.56 -22.61
C CYS A 19 40.72 15.18 -22.98
N PHE A 20 41.36 14.46 -23.90
CA PHE A 20 40.95 13.11 -24.29
C PHE A 20 41.14 12.10 -23.15
N LEU A 21 42.30 12.11 -22.48
CA LEU A 21 42.58 11.24 -21.34
C LEU A 21 41.63 11.51 -20.17
N PHE A 22 41.37 12.79 -19.86
CA PHE A 22 40.43 13.17 -18.81
C PHE A 22 38.99 12.78 -19.16
N GLY A 23 38.54 13.08 -20.38
CA GLY A 23 37.20 12.72 -20.86
C GLY A 23 36.98 11.20 -20.91
N PHE A 24 37.96 10.45 -21.41
CA PHE A 24 37.90 8.98 -21.45
C PHE A 24 37.82 8.40 -20.03
N ASN A 25 38.59 8.92 -19.08
CA ASN A 25 38.56 8.44 -17.69
C ASN A 25 37.17 8.64 -17.05
N ILE A 26 36.57 9.83 -17.22
CA ILE A 26 35.23 10.11 -16.71
C ILE A 26 34.18 9.21 -17.36
N VAL A 27 34.20 9.07 -18.69
CA VAL A 27 33.24 8.23 -19.42
C VAL A 27 33.41 6.75 -19.06
N PHE A 28 34.65 6.28 -18.87
CA PHE A 28 34.94 4.91 -18.47
C PHE A 28 34.33 4.59 -17.10
N TRP A 29 34.63 5.40 -16.08
CA TRP A 29 34.06 5.19 -14.74
C TRP A 29 32.54 5.32 -14.73
N PHE A 30 32.01 6.32 -15.42
CA PHE A 30 30.57 6.49 -15.57
C PHE A 30 29.91 5.27 -16.21
N SER A 31 30.49 4.74 -17.29
CA SER A 31 30.00 3.54 -17.96
C SER A 31 30.09 2.30 -17.07
N VAL A 32 31.14 2.17 -16.25
CA VAL A 32 31.28 1.07 -15.28
C VAL A 32 30.17 1.14 -14.23
N PHE A 33 29.92 2.32 -13.64
CA PHE A 33 28.84 2.49 -12.67
C PHE A 33 27.47 2.19 -13.26
N LEU A 34 27.19 2.66 -14.49
CA LEU A 34 25.95 2.34 -15.18
C LEU A 34 25.81 0.84 -15.46
N GLY A 35 26.90 0.19 -15.88
CA GLY A 35 26.91 -1.27 -16.06
C GLY A 35 26.60 -2.01 -14.76
N LEU A 36 27.21 -1.61 -13.64
CA LEU A 36 26.95 -2.20 -12.33
C LEU A 36 25.49 -2.03 -11.89
N ILE A 37 24.93 -0.82 -12.04
CA ILE A 37 23.52 -0.57 -11.72
C ILE A 37 22.61 -1.44 -12.58
N PHE A 38 22.89 -1.55 -13.88
CA PHE A 38 22.12 -2.39 -14.79
C PHE A 38 22.13 -3.87 -14.38
N PHE A 39 23.30 -4.42 -14.03
CA PHE A 39 23.38 -5.80 -13.55
C PHE A 39 22.65 -6.00 -12.21
N LEU A 40 22.70 -5.02 -11.31
CA LEU A 40 21.96 -5.07 -10.03
C LEU A 40 20.45 -5.02 -10.24
N GLU A 41 19.96 -4.19 -11.18
CA GLU A 41 18.55 -4.14 -11.55
C GLU A 41 18.08 -5.46 -12.17
N LEU A 42 18.88 -6.03 -13.08
CA LEU A 42 18.58 -7.35 -13.66
C LEU A 42 18.54 -8.44 -12.58
N ALA A 43 19.51 -8.47 -11.68
CA ALA A 43 19.55 -9.43 -10.58
C ALA A 43 18.34 -9.26 -9.65
N THR A 44 17.98 -8.03 -9.32
CA THR A 44 16.80 -7.71 -8.48
C THR A 44 15.50 -8.13 -9.17
N GLY A 45 15.37 -7.90 -10.48
CA GLY A 45 14.21 -8.31 -11.27
C GLY A 45 14.04 -9.83 -11.29
N ILE A 46 15.14 -10.57 -11.51
CA ILE A 46 15.12 -12.04 -11.47
C ILE A 46 14.78 -12.54 -10.05
N GLN A 47 15.41 -11.96 -9.03
CA GLN A 47 15.17 -12.32 -7.64
C GLN A 47 13.70 -12.08 -7.25
N ALA A 48 13.11 -10.96 -7.62
CA ALA A 48 11.71 -10.65 -7.35
C ALA A 48 10.75 -11.67 -7.99
N PHE A 49 11.07 -12.16 -9.20
CA PHE A 49 10.28 -13.19 -9.87
C PHE A 49 10.36 -14.55 -9.15
N VAL A 50 11.59 -14.99 -8.81
CA VAL A 50 11.82 -16.27 -8.12
C VAL A 50 11.23 -16.29 -6.72
N PHE A 51 11.38 -15.19 -5.97
CA PHE A 51 10.96 -15.11 -4.57
C PHE A 51 9.52 -14.61 -4.37
N LYS A 52 8.74 -14.45 -5.45
CA LYS A 52 7.35 -13.96 -5.37
C LYS A 52 6.51 -14.71 -4.34
N GLY A 53 6.58 -16.05 -4.31
CA GLY A 53 5.80 -16.86 -3.37
C GLY A 53 6.20 -16.61 -1.91
N TRP A 54 7.50 -16.73 -1.61
CA TRP A 54 8.02 -16.49 -0.26
C TRP A 54 7.73 -15.08 0.25
N ILE A 55 7.84 -14.05 -0.61
CA ILE A 55 7.50 -12.67 -0.27
C ILE A 55 6.01 -12.55 0.11
N ARG A 56 5.11 -13.26 -0.59
CA ARG A 56 3.68 -13.25 -0.27
C ARG A 56 3.41 -13.86 1.10
N ASP A 57 4.02 -15.00 1.41
CA ASP A 57 3.83 -15.64 2.71
C ASP A 57 4.33 -14.75 3.86
N GLN A 58 5.49 -14.11 3.69
CA GLN A 58 6.02 -13.16 4.68
C GLN A 58 5.11 -11.93 4.83
N LEU A 59 4.59 -11.42 3.72
CA LEU A 59 3.69 -10.28 3.72
C LEU A 59 2.36 -10.63 4.40
N ASP A 60 1.78 -11.80 4.15
CA ASP A 60 0.53 -12.25 4.77
C ASP A 60 0.70 -12.39 6.29
N LEU A 61 1.83 -12.95 6.75
CA LEU A 61 2.15 -13.02 8.18
C LEU A 61 2.28 -11.62 8.80
N PHE A 62 2.99 -10.72 8.12
CA PHE A 62 3.15 -9.35 8.58
C PHE A 62 1.79 -8.64 8.68
N ILE A 63 0.98 -8.69 7.62
CA ILE A 63 -0.33 -8.04 7.57
C ILE A 63 -1.26 -8.61 8.65
N ASN A 64 -1.34 -9.93 8.78
CA ASN A 64 -2.21 -10.57 9.77
C ASN A 64 -1.85 -10.17 11.21
N ASN A 65 -0.55 -9.97 11.50
CA ASN A 65 -0.09 -9.50 12.80
C ASN A 65 -0.45 -8.02 13.02
N ASN A 66 -0.26 -7.18 12.01
CA ASN A 66 -0.59 -5.76 12.08
C ASN A 66 -2.10 -5.51 12.18
N VAL A 67 -2.94 -6.30 11.50
CA VAL A 67 -4.40 -6.20 11.59
C VAL A 67 -4.90 -6.51 13.00
N LYS A 68 -4.30 -7.50 13.69
CA LYS A 68 -4.62 -7.82 15.09
C LYS A 68 -4.19 -6.71 16.04
N ALA A 69 -3.00 -6.14 15.82
CA ALA A 69 -2.45 -5.05 16.63
C ALA A 69 -2.95 -3.66 16.22
N TYR A 70 -3.95 -3.58 15.32
CA TYR A 70 -4.40 -2.32 14.76
C TYR A 70 -4.75 -1.29 15.84
N ARG A 71 -5.47 -1.69 16.90
CA ARG A 71 -5.85 -0.76 17.98
C ARG A 71 -4.76 -0.48 19.00
N ASP A 72 -3.68 -1.25 19.00
CA ASP A 72 -2.64 -1.18 20.02
C ASP A 72 -1.66 -0.03 19.76
N ASP A 73 -1.45 0.33 18.49
CA ASP A 73 -0.49 1.36 18.06
C ASP A 73 -1.17 2.47 17.24
N ILE A 74 -1.07 3.73 17.69
CA ILE A 74 -1.67 4.89 17.00
C ILE A 74 -0.99 5.20 15.66
N ASP A 75 0.33 4.99 15.57
CA ASP A 75 1.09 5.21 14.33
C ASP A 75 0.69 4.19 13.25
N LEU A 76 0.41 2.94 13.67
CA LEU A 76 -0.07 1.91 12.77
C LEU A 76 -1.47 2.23 12.24
N GLN A 77 -2.36 2.74 13.09
CA GLN A 77 -3.70 3.19 12.68
C GLN A 77 -3.60 4.28 11.62
N ASN A 78 -2.83 5.34 11.89
CA ASN A 78 -2.65 6.45 10.97
C ASN A 78 -2.07 6.00 9.62
N LEU A 79 -1.08 5.09 9.64
CA LEU A 79 -0.46 4.57 8.43
C LEU A 79 -1.45 3.74 7.60
N ILE A 80 -2.19 2.84 8.24
CA ILE A 80 -3.14 1.95 7.57
C ILE A 80 -4.33 2.75 7.03
N ASP A 81 -4.85 3.70 7.81
CA ASP A 81 -5.95 4.57 7.39
C ASP A 81 -5.52 5.45 6.20
N PHE A 82 -4.33 6.04 6.26
CA PHE A 82 -3.77 6.81 5.13
C PHE A 82 -3.63 5.94 3.88
N ALA A 83 -3.08 4.73 4.02
CA ALA A 83 -2.92 3.79 2.92
C ALA A 83 -4.27 3.42 2.28
N GLN A 84 -5.25 3.07 3.10
CA GLN A 84 -6.58 2.64 2.65
C GLN A 84 -7.37 3.79 2.03
N GLU A 85 -7.25 5.01 2.55
CA GLU A 85 -7.83 6.22 1.96
C GLU A 85 -7.15 6.54 0.62
N TYR A 86 -5.82 6.55 0.57
CA TYR A 86 -5.04 6.89 -0.62
C TYR A 86 -5.29 5.92 -1.78
N TRP A 87 -5.39 4.62 -1.50
CA TRP A 87 -5.69 3.59 -2.51
C TRP A 87 -7.18 3.27 -2.65
N SER A 88 -8.03 3.91 -1.85
CA SER A 88 -9.49 3.68 -1.83
C SER A 88 -9.86 2.20 -1.71
N CYS A 89 -9.14 1.47 -0.86
CA CYS A 89 -9.30 0.03 -0.64
C CYS A 89 -9.60 -0.28 0.84
N CYS A 90 -9.95 -1.53 1.15
CA CYS A 90 -10.15 -1.98 2.53
C CYS A 90 -9.56 -3.38 2.71
N GLY A 91 -8.68 -3.50 3.70
CA GLY A 91 -7.89 -4.71 3.92
C GLY A 91 -6.74 -4.86 2.91
N ALA A 92 -6.09 -6.01 2.92
CA ALA A 92 -4.95 -6.30 2.04
C ALA A 92 -5.40 -7.08 0.80
N PRO A 93 -5.72 -8.39 0.83
CA PRO A 93 -6.50 -9.01 -0.24
C PRO A 93 -7.98 -8.62 -0.21
N GLY A 94 -8.54 -8.16 0.92
CA GLY A 94 -9.91 -7.65 0.94
C GLY A 94 -10.49 -7.38 2.34
N PRO A 95 -11.78 -7.01 2.43
CA PRO A 95 -12.38 -6.54 3.69
C PRO A 95 -12.44 -7.62 4.78
N ASN A 96 -12.38 -8.91 4.41
CA ASN A 96 -12.44 -10.02 5.35
C ASN A 96 -11.19 -10.14 6.24
N ASP A 97 -10.09 -9.49 5.89
CA ASP A 97 -8.85 -9.52 6.70
C ASP A 97 -9.09 -8.95 8.10
N TRP A 98 -9.98 -7.97 8.19
CA TRP A 98 -10.41 -7.35 9.45
C TRP A 98 -11.12 -8.31 10.39
N ASN A 99 -11.56 -9.48 9.91
CA ASN A 99 -12.13 -10.50 10.78
C ASN A 99 -11.13 -11.08 11.78
N LEU A 100 -9.82 -10.90 11.54
CA LEU A 100 -8.77 -11.29 12.48
C LEU A 100 -8.65 -10.36 13.69
N ASN A 101 -9.17 -9.14 13.60
CA ASN A 101 -9.14 -8.17 14.69
C ASN A 101 -10.35 -8.32 15.60
N ILE A 102 -10.14 -8.28 16.93
CA ILE A 102 -11.21 -8.49 17.91
C ILE A 102 -12.33 -7.46 17.83
N TYR A 103 -12.05 -6.25 17.33
CA TYR A 103 -13.04 -5.17 17.25
C TYR A 103 -13.88 -5.21 15.95
N PHE A 104 -13.31 -5.69 14.85
CA PHE A 104 -13.98 -5.73 13.53
C PHE A 104 -14.51 -7.13 13.17
N ASN A 105 -14.20 -8.15 13.98
CA ASN A 105 -14.65 -9.52 13.78
C ASN A 105 -16.17 -9.63 13.61
N CYS A 106 -16.59 -10.33 12.56
CA CYS A 106 -17.96 -10.40 12.09
C CYS A 106 -18.86 -11.41 12.82
N THR A 107 -18.36 -12.09 13.85
CA THR A 107 -19.16 -13.08 14.57
C THR A 107 -20.32 -12.41 15.30
N ASP A 108 -21.51 -13.01 15.28
CA ASP A 108 -22.72 -12.48 15.94
C ASP A 108 -22.55 -12.28 17.46
N LEU A 109 -21.61 -12.99 18.06
CA LEU A 109 -21.26 -12.90 19.48
C LEU A 109 -20.37 -11.68 19.81
N ASN A 110 -19.84 -10.99 18.80
CA ASN A 110 -18.91 -9.89 19.01
C ASN A 110 -19.67 -8.64 19.52
N PRO A 111 -19.38 -8.16 20.74
CA PRO A 111 -20.10 -7.02 21.32
C PRO A 111 -19.64 -5.67 20.75
N SER A 112 -18.58 -5.65 19.93
CA SER A 112 -18.05 -4.43 19.33
C SER A 112 -19.07 -3.77 18.42
N TRP A 113 -19.14 -2.44 18.51
CA TRP A 113 -19.93 -1.60 17.60
C TRP A 113 -19.30 -1.53 16.20
N GLU A 114 -18.01 -1.86 16.08
CA GLU A 114 -17.22 -1.86 14.85
C GLU A 114 -17.27 -3.19 14.10
N ARG A 115 -18.01 -4.18 14.61
CA ARG A 115 -18.10 -5.51 13.98
C ARG A 115 -18.54 -5.38 12.52
N CYS A 116 -17.94 -6.19 11.65
CA CYS A 116 -18.17 -6.14 10.21
C CYS A 116 -17.89 -4.77 9.56
N GLY A 117 -17.12 -3.92 10.23
CA GLY A 117 -16.67 -2.63 9.73
C GLY A 117 -15.25 -2.68 9.16
N CYS A 118 -14.90 -1.60 8.48
CA CYS A 118 -13.53 -1.28 8.08
C CYS A 118 -13.17 0.05 8.77
N PRO A 119 -11.99 0.18 9.40
CA PRO A 119 -11.63 1.37 10.16
C PRO A 119 -11.63 2.66 9.34
N SER A 120 -11.13 2.63 8.09
CA SER A 120 -11.26 3.76 7.17
C SER A 120 -12.47 3.58 6.24
N PRO A 121 -13.51 4.42 6.33
CA PRO A 121 -14.55 4.48 5.33
C PRO A 121 -14.02 5.28 4.13
N ALA A 122 -13.34 4.64 3.18
CA ALA A 122 -13.35 5.19 1.82
C ALA A 122 -14.81 5.14 1.35
N ALA A 123 -15.56 6.22 1.57
CA ALA A 123 -16.99 6.34 1.28
C ALA A 123 -17.31 6.33 -0.23
N SER A 124 -16.42 5.81 -1.08
CA SER A 124 -16.59 5.68 -2.53
C SER A 124 -15.80 4.49 -3.10
N VAL A 125 -15.96 3.28 -2.54
CA VAL A 125 -15.41 2.06 -3.16
C VAL A 125 -16.26 1.65 -4.37
N THR A 126 -15.91 2.16 -5.55
CA THR A 126 -16.45 1.66 -6.84
C THR A 126 -15.42 0.85 -7.63
N VAL A 127 -14.22 0.65 -7.10
CA VAL A 127 -13.21 -0.26 -7.68
C VAL A 127 -12.96 -1.36 -6.65
N ALA A 128 -13.23 -2.60 -7.04
CA ALA A 128 -13.57 -3.69 -6.14
C ALA A 128 -12.48 -4.09 -5.11
N CYS A 129 -12.92 -4.30 -3.86
CA CYS A 129 -12.78 -5.56 -3.14
C CYS A 129 -14.12 -5.91 -2.45
N GLY A 130 -15.01 -6.57 -3.19
CA GLY A 130 -16.13 -7.40 -2.70
C GLY A 130 -17.04 -6.90 -1.56
N ARG A 131 -18.05 -6.09 -1.91
CA ARG A 131 -19.36 -5.88 -1.24
C ARG A 131 -19.42 -5.97 0.30
N CYS A 132 -19.69 -4.83 0.96
CA CYS A 132 -20.52 -4.81 2.18
C CYS A 132 -22.02 -4.86 1.81
N PRO A 133 -22.81 -5.85 2.26
CA PRO A 133 -24.27 -5.81 2.17
C PRO A 133 -24.89 -5.29 3.48
N GLN A 134 -25.33 -4.02 3.41
CA GLN A 134 -26.55 -3.43 3.99
C GLN A 134 -26.92 -3.64 5.47
N HIS A 135 -26.10 -3.16 6.40
CA HIS A 135 -26.57 -2.14 7.36
C HIS A 135 -25.38 -1.66 8.21
N PRO A 136 -25.12 -0.35 8.32
CA PRO A 136 -24.25 0.14 9.37
C PRO A 136 -24.98 -0.09 10.72
N VAL A 137 -24.29 -0.71 11.69
CA VAL A 137 -24.76 -0.87 13.08
C VAL A 137 -25.15 0.48 13.71
N TRP A 138 -24.61 1.58 13.19
CA TRP A 138 -25.01 2.95 13.55
C TRP A 138 -26.44 3.35 13.19
N LEU A 139 -27.06 2.69 12.21
CA LEU A 139 -28.48 2.89 11.85
C LEU A 139 -29.44 2.00 12.66
N GLN A 140 -28.94 1.17 13.57
CA GLN A 140 -29.78 0.33 14.44
C GLN A 140 -29.93 0.87 15.87
N ARG A 141 -29.41 2.06 16.18
CA ARG A 141 -29.86 2.75 17.41
C ARG A 141 -31.32 3.15 17.19
N PRO A 142 -32.29 2.67 17.99
CA PRO A 142 -33.62 3.25 17.93
C PRO A 142 -33.46 4.71 18.33
N ALA A 143 -33.84 5.62 17.43
CA ALA A 143 -34.13 6.98 17.80
C ALA A 143 -35.15 6.91 18.95
N GLN A 144 -34.72 7.22 20.17
CA GLN A 144 -35.65 7.57 21.23
C GLN A 144 -36.27 8.91 20.86
N THR A 145 -37.28 8.88 20.01
CA THR A 145 -38.20 10.00 19.81
C THR A 145 -39.60 9.43 19.93
N GLY A 146 -40.24 9.75 21.04
CA GLY A 146 -41.65 9.50 21.23
C GLY A 146 -42.51 10.27 20.21
N ALA A 147 -43.81 9.97 20.27
CA ALA A 147 -44.91 10.45 19.44
C ALA A 147 -45.16 9.58 18.19
N GLY A 148 -46.35 8.96 18.18
CA GLY A 148 -46.77 8.02 17.15
C GLY A 148 -47.38 8.68 15.92
N ALA A 149 -47.55 7.88 14.88
CA ALA A 149 -48.65 7.97 13.93
C ALA A 149 -48.62 6.71 13.05
N ALA A 150 -49.76 6.05 12.97
CA ALA A 150 -50.03 4.92 12.10
C ALA A 150 -50.33 5.38 10.66
N GLY A 151 -50.15 4.47 9.69
CA GLY A 151 -50.67 4.57 8.31
C GLY A 151 -49.56 4.66 7.25
N LEU A 152 -49.62 4.05 6.07
CA LEU A 152 -50.71 3.36 5.37
C LEU A 152 -50.12 2.50 4.23
N HIS A 153 -50.73 1.33 4.01
CA HIS A 153 -50.66 0.49 2.81
C HIS A 153 -51.74 0.96 1.80
N PRO A 154 -51.66 0.61 0.49
CA PRO A 154 -52.88 0.32 -0.29
C PRO A 154 -52.81 -1.12 -0.85
N HIS A 155 -53.73 -2.01 -0.43
CA HIS A 155 -54.98 -2.47 -1.09
C HIS A 155 -54.79 -3.80 -1.85
N GLN A 156 -55.56 -4.92 -1.71
CA GLN A 156 -56.93 -5.28 -1.27
C GLN A 156 -56.93 -6.73 -0.70
N ARG A 157 -57.87 -7.28 0.11
CA ARG A 157 -59.36 -7.32 0.03
C ARG A 157 -59.92 -7.84 1.39
N LEU A 158 -60.69 -7.07 2.16
CA LEU A 158 -62.15 -7.13 2.41
C LEU A 158 -62.81 -8.50 2.74
N ARG A 159 -63.20 -8.68 4.01
CA ARG A 159 -64.58 -9.01 4.47
C ARG A 159 -64.72 -8.74 5.98
N GLY A 160 -65.64 -7.84 6.33
CA GLY A 160 -66.20 -7.68 7.68
C GLY A 160 -67.58 -8.36 7.81
N PRO A 161 -68.42 -8.00 8.80
CA PRO A 161 -68.71 -8.85 9.95
C PRO A 161 -70.17 -9.34 10.06
N VAL A 162 -70.39 -10.39 10.86
CA VAL A 162 -71.52 -10.59 11.80
C VAL A 162 -70.93 -11.21 13.06
#